data_AF-A0A565BH87-F1
#
_entry.id   AF-A0A565BH87-F1
#
_cell.length_a   1.000
_cell.length_b   1.000
_cell.length_c   1.000
_cell.angle_alpha   90.00
_cell.angle_beta   90.00
_cell.angle_gamma   90.00
#
_symmetry.space_group_name_H-M   'P 1'
#
loop_
_entity.id
_entity.type
_entity.pdbx_description
1 polymer ?
#
loop_
_entity_poly.entity_id
_entity_poly.type
_entity_poly.pdbx_seq_one_letter_code
_entity_poly.pdbx_strand_id
1 'polypeptide(L)' 'MNGKDIYASVMIREGTEIKNRSNTPIVFSVYKNPIWDHAIRFSLHEPGRLTRFVQLISHRIVRGDKEIGEVKSAVYVN' A
#
# COMPACT_ATOMS: atom_id res chain seq x y z
N MET A 1 19.10 -16.17 -3.78
CA MET A 1 18.56 -14.79 -3.76
C MET A 1 17.66 -14.66 -2.55
N ASN A 2 18.14 -14.03 -1.46
CA ASN A 2 17.47 -14.02 -0.15
C ASN A 2 16.80 -12.68 0.20
N GLY A 3 16.92 -11.67 -0.64
CA GLY A 3 16.28 -10.40 -0.32
C GLY A 3 14.83 -10.42 -0.75
N LYS A 4 13.97 -9.90 0.12
CA LYS A 4 12.57 -9.65 -0.17
C LYS A 4 12.56 -8.36 -0.98
N ASP A 5 12.12 -8.40 -2.23
CA ASP A 5 11.77 -7.19 -2.94
C ASP A 5 10.48 -6.65 -2.30
N ILE A 6 10.39 -5.35 -2.03
CA ILE A 6 9.33 -4.78 -1.19
C ILE A 6 8.68 -3.59 -1.86
N TYR A 7 7.36 -3.49 -1.75
CA TYR A 7 6.63 -2.26 -2.05
C TYR A 7 5.52 -2.04 -1.02
N ALA A 8 4.99 -0.82 -0.95
CA ALA A 8 3.80 -0.50 -0.19
C ALA A 8 2.60 -0.35 -1.15
N SER A 9 1.47 -0.97 -0.80
CA SER A 9 0.18 -0.74 -1.45
C SER A 9 -0.69 0.14 -0.56
N VAL A 10 -1.11 1.28 -1.08
CA VAL A 10 -2.00 2.21 -0.40
C VAL A 10 -3.38 2.09 -1.02
N MET A 11 -4.37 1.79 -0.19
CA MET A 11 -5.78 1.66 -0.60
C MET A 11 -6.67 2.58 0.20
N ILE A 12 -7.70 3.11 -0.46
CA ILE A 12 -8.82 3.79 0.18
C ILE A 12 -10.04 2.90 0.03
N ARG A 13 -10.72 2.60 1.14
CA ARG A 13 -11.88 1.71 1.19
C ARG A 13 -13.08 2.37 1.83
N GLU A 14 -14.25 2.00 1.35
CA GLU A 14 -15.54 2.22 2.00
C GLU A 14 -16.10 0.86 2.40
N GLY A 15 -16.13 0.56 3.70
CA GLY A 15 -16.39 -0.82 4.16
C GLY A 15 -15.39 -1.82 3.55
N THR A 16 -15.90 -2.76 2.76
CA THR A 16 -15.10 -3.76 2.04
C THR A 16 -14.74 -3.35 0.60
N GLU A 17 -15.39 -2.31 0.07
CA GLU A 17 -15.17 -1.84 -1.31
C GLU A 17 -13.85 -1.06 -1.41
N ILE A 18 -13.06 -1.32 -2.45
CA ILE A 18 -11.85 -0.56 -2.75
C ILE A 18 -12.20 0.56 -3.72
N LYS A 19 -12.21 1.80 -3.23
CA LYS A 19 -12.45 3.00 -4.05
C LYS A 19 -11.20 3.41 -4.84
N ASN A 20 -10.02 3.30 -4.22
CA ASN A 20 -8.75 3.57 -4.89
C ASN A 20 -7.64 2.64 -4.39
N ARG A 21 -6.67 2.39 -5.26
CA ARG A 21 -5.42 1.71 -4.94
C ARG A 21 -4.28 2.33 -5.73
N SER A 22 -3.14 2.53 -5.08
CA SER A 22 -1.88 2.85 -5.74
C SER A 22 -0.73 2.19 -4.99
N ASN A 23 0.34 1.88 -5.71
CA ASN A 23 1.50 1.18 -5.18
C ASN A 23 2.73 2.07 -5.32
N THR A 24 3.65 1.97 -4.37
CA THR A 24 4.99 2.51 -4.54
C THR A 24 5.80 1.65 -5.52
N PRO A 25 6.91 2.16 -6.07
CA PRO A 25 7.88 1.33 -6.77
C PRO A 25 8.40 0.17 -5.90
N ILE A 26 8.80 -0.91 -6.54
CA ILE A 26 9.45 -2.05 -5.87
C ILE A 26 10.90 -1.66 -5.54
N VAL A 27 11.26 -1.81 -4.26
CA VAL A 27 12.64 -1.72 -3.79
C VAL A 27 13.21 -3.13 -3.76
N PHE A 28 14.24 -3.37 -4.56
CA PHE A 28 14.85 -4.70 -4.66
C PHE A 28 15.78 -4.99 -3.47
N SER A 29 15.68 -6.22 -2.98
CA SER A 29 16.47 -7.08 -2.08
C SER A 29 17.79 -6.65 -1.41
N VAL A 30 18.43 -5.55 -1.79
CA VAL A 30 19.66 -5.02 -1.17
C VAL A 30 19.40 -4.14 0.06
N TYR A 31 18.16 -3.67 0.26
CA TYR A 31 17.82 -2.73 1.35
C TYR A 31 16.85 -3.35 2.36
N LYS A 32 17.30 -3.54 3.61
CA LYS A 32 16.43 -4.00 4.72
C LYS A 32 15.44 -2.93 5.20
N ASN A 33 15.74 -1.66 4.89
CA ASN A 33 14.97 -0.48 5.26
C ASN A 33 14.63 0.30 3.99
N PRO A 34 13.56 -0.06 3.26
CA PRO A 34 13.20 0.62 2.03
C PRO A 34 12.84 2.10 2.29
N ILE A 35 13.33 2.99 1.43
CA ILE A 35 12.92 4.39 1.37
C ILE A 35 12.27 4.59 0.01
N TRP A 36 11.00 4.98 -0.01
CA TRP A 36 10.28 5.23 -1.27
C TRP A 36 10.28 6.68 -1.70
N ASP A 37 10.21 7.61 -0.74
CA ASP A 37 10.02 9.06 -1.00
C ASP A 37 8.99 9.33 -2.12
N HIS A 38 7.89 8.57 -2.10
CA HIS A 38 6.93 8.50 -3.18
C HIS A 38 5.58 9.08 -2.75
N ALA A 39 5.22 10.22 -3.34
CA ALA A 39 3.93 10.86 -3.08
C ALA A 39 2.82 10.13 -3.85
N ILE A 40 1.77 9.73 -3.12
CA ILE A 40 0.54 9.17 -3.68
C ILE A 40 -0.60 10.15 -3.41
N ARG A 41 -1.38 10.46 -4.45
CA ARG A 41 -2.57 11.33 -4.35
C ARG A 41 -3.80 10.55 -4.78
N PHE A 42 -4.90 10.77 -4.07
CA PHE A 42 -6.22 10.23 -4.42
C PHE A 42 -7.20 11.38 -4.50
N SER A 43 -8.08 11.34 -5.50
CA SER A 43 -9.24 12.22 -5.58
C SER A 43 -10.41 11.52 -4.90
N LEU A 44 -10.90 12.11 -3.80
CA LEU A 44 -12.02 11.57 -3.03
C LEU A 44 -13.20 12.51 -3.23
N HIS A 45 -14.28 12.00 -3.80
CA HIS A 45 -15.42 12.81 -4.23
C HIS A 45 -16.64 12.68 -3.31
N GLU A 46 -16.76 11.56 -2.60
CA GLU A 46 -17.93 11.27 -1.78
C GLU A 46 -17.64 11.67 -0.32
N PRO A 47 -18.46 12.55 0.29
CA PRO A 47 -18.33 12.91 1.69
C PRO A 47 -18.63 11.69 2.56
N GLY A 48 -17.93 11.57 3.68
CA GLY A 48 -18.12 10.47 4.61
C GLY A 48 -16.82 9.91 5.18
N ARG A 49 -16.95 8.75 5.81
CA ARG A 49 -15.84 8.06 6.48
C ARG A 49 -15.30 6.94 5.60
N LEU A 50 -14.09 7.16 5.11
CA LEU A 50 -13.30 6.16 4.40
C LEU A 50 -12.24 5.57 5.33
N THR A 51 -11.65 4.46 4.92
CA THR A 51 -10.51 3.85 5.61
C THR A 51 -9.33 3.75 4.65
N ARG A 52 -8.20 4.35 5.04
CA ARG A 52 -6.92 4.15 4.37
C ARG A 52 -6.22 2.92 4.94
N PHE A 53 -5.79 2.05 4.04
CA PHE A 53 -4.95 0.91 4.33
C PHE A 53 -3.60 1.12 3.68
N VAL A 54 -2.53 0.87 4.42
CA VAL A 54 -1.16 0.82 3.91
C VAL A 54 -0.62 -0.56 4.21
N GLN A 55 -0.44 -1.37 3.16
CA GLN A 55 0.08 -2.73 3.26
C GLN A 55 1.53 -2.77 2.77
N LEU A 56 2.41 -3.38 3.56
CA LEU A 56 3.77 -3.69 3.15
C LEU A 56 3.80 -5.08 2.54
N ILE A 57 4.33 -5.21 1.32
CA ILE A 57 4.23 -6.44 0.53
C ILE A 57 5.63 -6.89 0.09
N SER A 58 5.93 -8.17 0.31
CA SER A 58 7.07 -8.86 -0.28
C SER A 58 6.69 -9.31 -1.68
N HIS A 59 7.26 -8.67 -2.70
CA HIS A 59 7.15 -9.12 -4.07
C HIS A 59 7.95 -10.41 -4.26
N ARG A 60 7.32 -11.43 -4.86
CA ARG A 60 7.97 -12.72 -5.13
C ARG A 60 7.55 -13.22 -6.50
N ILE A 61 8.51 -13.30 -7.41
CA ILE A 61 8.27 -13.69 -8.81
C ILE A 61 7.58 -15.06 -8.90
N VAL A 62 8.01 -16.05 -8.10
CA VAL A 62 7.54 -17.45 -8.25
C VAL A 62 6.33 -17.78 -7.38
N ARG A 63 6.26 -17.23 -6.16
CA ARG A 63 5.21 -17.61 -5.17
C ARG A 63 4.10 -16.58 -5.05
N GLY A 64 4.13 -15.53 -5.87
CA GLY A 64 3.25 -14.39 -5.74
C GLY A 64 3.57 -13.53 -4.53
N ASP A 65 2.98 -12.36 -4.52
CA ASP A 65 3.16 -11.38 -3.47
C ASP A 65 2.70 -11.91 -2.11
N LYS A 66 3.48 -11.60 -1.07
CA LYS A 66 3.15 -11.96 0.32
C LYS A 66 3.05 -10.69 1.17
N GLU A 67 1.92 -10.49 1.83
CA GLU A 67 1.78 -9.45 2.85
C GLU A 67 2.78 -9.64 4.00
N ILE A 68 3.44 -8.55 4.38
CA ILE A 68 4.36 -8.48 5.52
C ILE A 68 3.65 -7.86 6.72
N GLY A 69 2.84 -6.83 6.51
CA GLY A 69 2.06 -6.17 7.55
C GLY A 69 1.22 -5.02 7.00
N GLU A 70 0.38 -4.45 7.87
CA GLU A 70 -0.66 -3.51 7.49
C GLU A 70 -0.89 -2.44 8.57
N VAL A 71 -1.14 -1.20 8.14
CA VAL A 71 -1.62 -0.11 8.97
C VAL A 71 -2.94 0.41 8.43
N LYS A 72 -3.88 0.70 9.34
CA LYS A 72 -5.22 1.23 9.01
C LYS A 72 -5.43 2.56 9.70
N SER A 73 -6.03 3.51 8.99
CA SER A 73 -6.41 4.80 9.56
C SER A 73 -7.68 5.33 8.89
N ALA A 74 -8.56 5.97 9.65
CA ALA A 74 -9.72 6.64 9.07
C ALA A 74 -9.30 7.85 8.21
N VAL A 75 -10.06 8.11 7.16
CA VAL A 75 -9.99 9.32 6.34
C VAL A 75 -11.39 9.90 6.27
N TYR A 76 -11.51 11.19 6.52
CA TYR A 76 -12.80 11.90 6.47
C TYR A 76 -12.78 12.86 5.31
N VAL A 77 -13.81 12.79 4.47
CA VAL A 77 -14.06 13.74 3.39
C VAL A 77 -15.25 14.57 3.83
N ASN A 78 -15.05 15.89 3.92
CA ASN A 78 -16.08 16.85 4.30
C ASN A 78 -16.82 17.36 3.07
#